data_AF-A0A3N0CHQ0-F1
#
_entry.id   AF-A0A3N0CHQ0-F1
#
_cell.length_a   1.000
_cell.length_b   1.000
_cell.length_c   1.000
_cell.angle_alpha   90.00
_cell.angle_beta   90.00
_cell.angle_gamma   90.00
#
_symmetry.space_group_name_H-M   'P 1'
#
loop_
_entity.id
_entity.type
_entity.pdbx_description
1 polymer ?
#
loop_
_entity_poly.entity_id
_entity_poly.type
_entity_poly.pdbx_seq_one_letter_code
_entity_poly.pdbx_strand_id
1 'polypeptide(L)'
;MSDSVPAQRFGPTSGTVTGVLGLVLCAGAAAALLVDDVSAAHVRTVLVLLAVAVLIWAFMLRPRVLIEPAGTLLLRNGFTDWRIPLASVTDVEVRAVMTVRTSDDGRYQGAGVGKSVRQLARANRPATGGGFFRLGPPPAPEAPGKPKPTDQSDADFAAAQVLAAAQRARDLGLAEGPGFRLYAVLEIVAFAAAVLAAVIAFVV
;
A
#
# COMPACT_ATOMS: atom_id res chain seq x y z
N MET A 1 17.47 -18.94 23.79
CA MET A 1 16.20 -18.35 23.32
C MET A 1 16.56 -17.05 22.64
N SER A 2 16.31 -16.91 21.34
CA SER A 2 16.67 -15.70 20.60
C SER A 2 15.58 -14.66 20.82
N ASP A 3 15.83 -13.70 21.71
CA ASP A 3 14.93 -12.58 22.03
C ASP A 3 14.82 -11.64 20.82
N SER A 4 14.01 -12.04 19.84
CA SER A 4 13.82 -11.32 18.58
C SER A 4 12.33 -11.16 18.29
N VAL A 5 11.98 -10.07 17.63
CA VAL A 5 10.60 -9.82 17.18
C VAL A 5 10.28 -10.81 16.05
N PRO A 6 9.17 -11.56 16.09
CA PRO A 6 8.86 -12.50 15.02
C PRO A 6 8.65 -11.78 13.68
N ALA A 7 9.18 -12.35 12.59
CA ALA A 7 8.98 -11.80 11.25
C ALA A 7 7.49 -11.83 10.89
N GLN A 8 6.93 -10.68 10.53
CA GLN A 8 5.54 -10.59 10.10
C GLN A 8 5.43 -9.83 8.78
N ARG A 9 4.62 -10.35 7.86
CA ARG A 9 4.40 -9.77 6.54
C ARG A 9 2.94 -9.42 6.38
N PHE A 10 2.68 -8.15 6.05
CA PHE A 10 1.34 -7.69 5.69
C PHE A 10 1.28 -7.55 4.17
N GLY A 11 0.34 -8.29 3.57
CA GLY A 11 0.09 -8.25 2.14
C GLY A 11 -0.72 -7.02 1.72
N PRO A 12 -0.70 -6.64 0.42
CA PRO A 12 -1.48 -5.52 -0.09
C PRO A 12 -2.98 -5.79 0.07
N THR A 13 -3.73 -4.86 0.69
CA THR A 13 -5.11 -5.08 1.14
C THR A 13 -6.19 -5.00 0.06
N SER A 14 -5.98 -4.31 -1.07
CA SER A 14 -7.02 -4.25 -2.12
C SER A 14 -6.54 -3.93 -3.55
N GLY A 15 -5.25 -3.99 -3.81
CA GLY A 15 -4.68 -3.67 -5.13
C GLY A 15 -4.27 -4.89 -5.97
N THR A 16 -4.01 -6.03 -5.32
CA THR A 16 -3.35 -7.18 -5.96
C THR A 16 -4.18 -7.76 -7.10
N VAL A 17 -5.48 -7.97 -6.90
CA VAL A 17 -6.35 -8.57 -7.94
C VAL A 17 -6.47 -7.68 -9.16
N THR A 18 -6.77 -6.38 -8.96
CA THR A 18 -6.86 -5.41 -10.05
C THR A 18 -5.51 -5.23 -10.76
N GLY A 19 -4.41 -5.21 -10.01
CA GLY A 19 -3.07 -5.12 -10.58
C GLY A 19 -2.71 -6.35 -11.41
N VAL A 20 -3.01 -7.56 -10.93
CA VAL A 20 -2.81 -8.80 -11.69
C VAL A 20 -3.66 -8.78 -12.97
N LEU A 21 -4.93 -8.39 -12.88
CA LEU A 21 -5.81 -8.29 -14.06
C LEU A 21 -5.26 -7.28 -15.08
N GLY A 22 -4.81 -6.12 -14.63
CA GLY A 22 -4.19 -5.10 -15.48
C GLY A 22 -2.92 -5.60 -16.17
N LEU A 23 -2.07 -6.36 -15.46
CA LEU A 23 -0.88 -6.99 -16.05
C LEU A 23 -1.25 -8.03 -17.10
N VAL A 24 -2.26 -8.87 -16.85
CA VAL A 24 -2.75 -9.86 -17.81
C VAL A 24 -3.27 -9.18 -19.07
N LEU A 25 -4.02 -8.09 -18.93
CA LEU A 25 -4.52 -7.32 -20.07
C LEU A 25 -3.38 -6.68 -20.88
N CYS A 26 -2.37 -6.10 -20.21
CA CYS A 26 -1.21 -5.53 -20.90
C CYS A 26 -0.42 -6.61 -21.67
N ALA A 27 -0.20 -7.77 -21.04
CA ALA A 27 0.51 -8.89 -21.65
C ALA A 27 -0.28 -9.47 -22.84
N GLY A 28 -1.59 -9.66 -22.69
CA GLY A 28 -2.45 -10.18 -23.75
C GLY A 28 -2.53 -9.23 -24.95
N ALA A 29 -2.68 -7.93 -24.72
CA ALA A 29 -2.68 -6.92 -25.79
C ALA A 29 -1.33 -6.86 -26.51
N ALA A 30 -0.21 -6.91 -25.77
CA ALA A 30 1.11 -6.95 -26.37
C ALA A 30 1.32 -8.21 -27.22
N ALA A 31 0.89 -9.38 -26.73
CA ALA A 31 0.99 -10.63 -27.49
C ALA A 31 0.14 -10.60 -28.77
N ALA A 32 -1.09 -10.09 -28.72
CA ALA A 32 -1.96 -9.96 -29.89
C ALA A 32 -1.30 -9.09 -30.99
N LEU A 33 -0.74 -7.94 -30.60
CA LEU A 33 -0.06 -7.03 -31.52
C LEU A 33 1.22 -7.61 -32.15
N LEU A 34 1.82 -8.62 -31.53
CA LEU A 34 3.04 -9.29 -32.02
C LEU A 34 2.73 -10.50 -32.90
N VAL A 35 1.50 -11.02 -32.88
CA VAL A 35 1.07 -12.15 -33.73
C VAL A 35 0.60 -11.67 -35.10
N ASP A 36 0.04 -10.47 -35.19
CA ASP A 36 -0.27 -9.79 -36.46
C ASP A 36 0.99 -9.25 -37.15
N ASP A 37 0.88 -8.82 -38.41
CA ASP A 37 1.98 -8.20 -39.16
C ASP A 37 2.61 -7.05 -38.36
N VAL A 38 3.86 -7.25 -37.92
CA VAL A 38 4.54 -6.32 -37.02
C VAL A 38 4.86 -5.02 -37.75
N SER A 39 4.11 -3.96 -37.42
CA SER A 39 4.35 -2.60 -37.87
C SER A 39 5.10 -1.79 -36.82
N ALA A 40 5.71 -0.67 -37.23
CA ALA A 40 6.30 0.29 -36.29
C ALA A 40 5.28 0.80 -35.25
N ALA A 41 4.00 0.92 -35.63
CA ALA A 41 2.93 1.29 -34.71
C ALA A 41 2.67 0.22 -33.64
N HIS A 42 2.79 -1.07 -33.98
CA HIS A 42 2.66 -2.17 -33.02
C HIS A 42 3.79 -2.13 -31.99
N VAL A 43 5.04 -1.93 -32.43
CA VAL A 43 6.20 -1.81 -31.53
C VAL A 43 6.03 -0.66 -30.54
N ARG A 44 5.63 0.52 -31.02
CA ARG A 44 5.34 1.70 -30.17
C ARG A 44 4.28 1.39 -29.11
N THR A 45 3.20 0.72 -29.50
CA THR A 45 2.10 0.37 -28.59
C THR A 45 2.55 -0.64 -27.54
N VAL A 46 3.33 -1.66 -27.93
CA VAL A 46 3.91 -2.64 -27.00
C VAL A 46 4.81 -1.97 -25.96
N LEU A 47 5.63 -1.00 -26.36
CA LEU A 47 6.49 -0.26 -25.43
C LEU A 47 5.69 0.55 -24.41
N VAL A 48 4.59 1.18 -24.84
CA VAL A 48 3.67 1.88 -23.92
C VAL A 48 3.02 0.89 -22.95
N LEU A 49 2.53 -0.26 -23.45
CA LEU A 49 1.96 -1.31 -22.60
C LEU A 49 2.97 -1.83 -21.58
N LEU A 50 4.24 -1.97 -21.96
CA LEU A 50 5.32 -2.35 -21.05
C LEU A 50 5.52 -1.31 -19.94
N ALA A 51 5.55 -0.02 -20.29
CA ALA A 51 5.68 1.05 -19.30
C ALA A 51 4.49 1.06 -18.32
N VAL A 52 3.25 0.87 -18.81
CA VAL A 52 2.06 0.75 -17.97
C VAL A 52 2.14 -0.49 -17.07
N ALA A 53 2.59 -1.63 -17.59
CA ALA A 53 2.76 -2.85 -16.81
C ALA A 53 3.75 -2.64 -15.65
N VAL A 54 4.87 -1.94 -15.87
CA VAL A 54 5.83 -1.62 -14.81
C VAL A 54 5.21 -0.71 -13.74
N LEU A 55 4.40 0.27 -14.13
CA LEU A 55 3.67 1.12 -13.17
C LEU A 55 2.68 0.30 -12.35
N ILE A 56 1.89 -0.57 -12.97
CA ILE A 56 0.95 -1.44 -12.28
C ILE A 56 1.70 -2.31 -11.26
N TRP A 57 2.80 -2.95 -11.68
CA TRP A 57 3.61 -3.77 -10.79
C TRP A 57 4.18 -2.96 -9.60
N ALA A 58 4.79 -1.80 -9.88
CA ALA A 58 5.42 -0.96 -8.88
C ALA A 58 4.41 -0.41 -7.86
N PHE A 59 3.22 0.01 -8.29
CA PHE A 59 2.25 0.65 -7.40
C PHE A 59 1.21 -0.29 -6.81
N MET A 60 0.93 -1.45 -7.43
CA MET A 60 -0.13 -2.36 -6.97
C MET A 60 0.38 -3.68 -6.40
N LEU A 61 1.54 -4.19 -6.84
CA LEU A 61 2.06 -5.51 -6.42
C LEU A 61 3.31 -5.42 -5.53
N ARG A 62 4.17 -4.41 -5.76
CA ARG A 62 5.40 -4.20 -5.00
C ARG A 62 5.20 -3.69 -3.57
N PRO A 63 4.23 -2.80 -3.25
CA PRO A 63 4.15 -2.22 -1.92
C PRO A 63 3.89 -3.27 -0.85
N ARG A 64 4.72 -3.28 0.20
CA ARG A 64 4.64 -4.26 1.29
C ARG A 64 5.08 -3.65 2.60
N VAL A 65 4.49 -4.11 3.69
CA VAL A 65 4.92 -3.78 5.05
C VAL A 65 5.46 -5.05 5.68
N LEU A 66 6.72 -5.01 6.11
CA LEU A 66 7.38 -6.14 6.76
C LEU A 66 7.95 -5.72 8.10
N ILE A 67 7.76 -6.56 9.09
CA ILE A 67 8.45 -6.51 10.38
C ILE A 67 9.61 -7.50 10.25
N GLU A 68 10.85 -6.98 10.24
CA GLU A 68 12.07 -7.80 10.19
C GLU A 68 12.44 -8.30 11.59
N PRO A 69 13.05 -9.51 11.71
CA PRO A 69 13.44 -10.08 13.00
C PRO A 69 14.39 -9.22 13.84
N ALA A 70 15.19 -8.40 13.17
CA ALA A 70 16.14 -7.47 13.78
C ALA A 70 15.46 -6.26 14.45
N GLY A 71 14.13 -6.25 14.56
CA GLY A 71 13.39 -5.14 15.16
C GLY A 71 13.29 -3.93 14.25
N THR A 72 13.31 -4.13 12.93
CA THR A 72 13.17 -3.05 11.94
C THR A 72 11.85 -3.20 11.19
N LEU A 73 11.14 -2.09 11.03
CA LEU A 73 9.97 -1.97 10.19
C LEU A 73 10.41 -1.54 8.78
N LEU A 74 10.16 -2.40 7.79
CA LEU A 74 10.37 -2.10 6.38
C LEU A 74 9.04 -1.66 5.75
N LEU A 75 8.99 -0.40 5.31
CA LEU A 75 7.91 0.13 4.47
C LEU A 75 8.39 0.16 3.02
N ARG A 76 8.03 -0.86 2.25
CA ARG A 76 8.32 -0.93 0.83
C ARG A 76 7.21 -0.22 0.05
N ASN A 77 7.56 0.85 -0.65
CA ASN A 77 6.69 1.56 -1.59
C ASN A 77 7.06 1.18 -3.04
N GLY A 78 6.49 1.87 -4.04
CA GLY A 78 6.77 1.54 -5.45
C GLY A 78 8.21 1.75 -5.88
N PHE A 79 8.84 2.85 -5.45
CA PHE A 79 10.22 3.20 -5.85
C PHE A 79 11.14 3.53 -4.67
N THR A 80 10.66 3.32 -3.45
CA THR A 80 11.36 3.70 -2.24
C THR A 80 11.05 2.71 -1.15
N ASP A 81 12.08 2.31 -0.43
CA ASP A 81 11.97 1.44 0.73
C ASP A 81 12.44 2.25 1.95
N TRP A 82 11.63 2.30 3.01
CA TRP A 82 12.01 2.91 4.28
C TRP A 82 12.31 1.82 5.31
N ARG A 83 13.43 1.97 6.01
CA ARG A 83 13.80 1.12 7.16
C ARG A 83 13.74 1.98 8.41
N ILE A 84 12.85 1.62 9.31
CA ILE A 84 12.56 2.36 10.53
C ILE A 84 12.78 1.42 11.71
N PRO A 85 13.63 1.74 12.70
CA PRO A 85 13.73 0.94 13.92
C PRO A 85 12.35 0.83 14.60
N LEU A 86 11.90 -0.36 14.99
CA LEU A 86 10.60 -0.53 15.65
C LEU A 86 10.54 0.19 16.99
N ALA A 87 11.66 0.28 17.70
CA ALA A 87 11.74 0.97 18.98
C ALA A 87 11.43 2.46 18.85
N SER A 88 11.77 3.09 17.72
CA SER A 88 11.50 4.51 17.49
C SER A 88 10.06 4.80 17.06
N VAL A 89 9.22 3.78 16.81
CA VAL A 89 7.83 3.98 16.38
C VAL A 89 6.95 4.35 17.57
N THR A 90 6.30 5.51 17.49
CA THR A 90 5.43 6.03 18.56
C THR A 90 3.96 5.86 18.24
N ASP A 91 3.58 6.10 16.99
CA ASP A 91 2.17 6.08 16.55
C ASP A 91 2.05 5.53 15.12
N VAL A 92 0.95 4.85 14.85
CA VAL A 92 0.64 4.26 13.53
C VAL A 92 -0.81 4.53 13.20
N GLU A 93 -1.04 5.35 12.19
CA GLU A 93 -2.37 5.68 11.69
C GLU A 93 -2.56 5.08 10.30
N VAL A 94 -3.69 4.39 10.07
CA VAL A 94 -4.04 3.89 8.74
C VAL A 94 -5.29 4.59 8.21
N ARG A 95 -5.08 5.44 7.20
CA ARG A 95 -6.15 6.06 6.39
C ARG A 95 -6.16 5.43 5.00
N ALA A 96 -5.97 6.23 3.95
CA ALA A 96 -5.74 5.74 2.59
C ALA A 96 -4.38 5.01 2.46
N VAL A 97 -3.41 5.44 3.26
CA VAL A 97 -2.08 4.82 3.40
C VAL A 97 -1.73 4.72 4.88
N MET A 98 -0.85 3.80 5.23
CA MET A 98 -0.30 3.70 6.57
C MET A 98 0.71 4.82 6.78
N THR A 99 0.54 5.59 7.85
CA THR A 99 1.48 6.60 8.31
C THR A 99 2.08 6.13 9.62
N VAL A 100 3.41 6.06 9.68
CA VAL A 100 4.18 5.72 10.88
C VAL A 100 4.86 6.99 11.37
N ARG A 101 4.65 7.33 12.65
CA ARG A 101 5.33 8.43 13.33
C ARG A 101 6.40 7.89 14.26
N THR A 102 7.56 8.54 14.25
CA THR A 102 8.66 8.20 15.14
C THR A 102 8.85 9.23 16.24
N SER A 103 9.59 8.84 17.28
CA SER A 103 10.02 9.70 18.41
C SER A 103 10.66 11.00 17.94
N ASP A 104 11.40 10.95 16.84
CA ASP A 104 12.21 12.05 16.30
C ASP A 104 11.38 13.00 15.41
N ASP A 105 10.04 12.99 15.58
CA ASP A 105 9.03 13.65 14.73
C ASP A 105 9.07 13.27 13.23
N GLY A 106 9.83 12.24 12.89
CA GLY A 106 9.84 11.62 11.58
C GLY A 106 8.46 11.07 11.20
N ARG A 107 8.00 11.38 9.99
CA ARG A 107 6.74 10.87 9.43
C ARG A 107 7.02 10.08 8.16
N TYR A 108 6.72 8.80 8.21
CA TYR A 108 6.94 7.87 7.10
C TYR A 108 5.61 7.31 6.61
N GLN A 109 5.47 7.16 5.29
CA GLN A 109 4.26 6.66 4.67
C GLN A 109 4.53 5.34 3.94
N GLY A 110 3.69 4.34 4.20
CA GLY A 110 3.69 3.03 3.58
C GLY A 110 2.41 2.79 2.79
N ALA A 111 2.54 2.61 1.47
CA ALA A 111 1.42 2.34 0.57
C ALA A 111 0.91 0.88 0.63
N GLY A 112 1.61 0.00 1.37
CA GLY A 112 1.29 -1.43 1.43
C GLY A 112 0.02 -1.78 2.21
N VAL A 113 -0.39 -0.93 3.16
CA VAL A 113 -1.59 -1.16 3.98
C VAL A 113 -2.40 0.13 4.01
N GLY A 114 -3.63 0.06 3.52
CA GLY A 114 -4.55 1.19 3.48
C GLY A 114 -6.00 0.71 3.57
N LYS A 115 -6.87 1.61 4.04
CA LYS A 115 -8.32 1.43 3.99
C LYS A 115 -8.78 1.60 2.56
N SER A 116 -9.61 0.69 2.09
CA SER A 116 -10.22 0.80 0.76
C SER A 116 -11.05 2.08 0.64
N VAL A 117 -11.16 2.65 -0.56
CA VAL A 117 -12.02 3.83 -0.83
C VAL A 117 -13.44 3.61 -0.33
N ARG A 118 -13.95 2.37 -0.43
CA ARG A 118 -15.26 1.98 0.09
C ARG A 118 -15.35 2.04 1.62
N GLN A 119 -14.30 1.61 2.33
CA GLN A 119 -14.21 1.73 3.79
C GLN A 119 -14.09 3.20 4.23
N LEU A 120 -13.28 4.00 3.54
CA LEU A 120 -13.15 5.45 3.80
C LEU A 120 -14.48 6.18 3.56
N ALA A 121 -15.17 5.89 2.46
CA ALA A 121 -16.47 6.46 2.17
C ALA A 121 -17.55 6.05 3.18
N ARG A 122 -17.48 4.81 3.72
CA ARG A 122 -18.36 4.38 4.82
C ARG A 122 -18.03 5.07 6.13
N ALA A 123 -16.75 5.25 6.45
CA ALA A 123 -16.30 5.94 7.66
C ALA A 123 -16.68 7.42 7.67
N ASN A 124 -16.67 8.07 6.50
CA ASN A 124 -17.05 9.48 6.33
C ASN A 124 -18.56 9.69 6.12
N ARG A 125 -19.40 8.65 6.12
CA ARG A 125 -20.85 8.87 6.07
C ARG A 125 -21.32 9.41 7.43
N PRO A 126 -21.85 10.65 7.50
CA PRO A 126 -22.58 11.07 8.69
C PRO A 126 -23.72 10.07 8.91
N ALA A 127 -24.05 9.78 10.16
CA ALA A 127 -25.10 8.85 10.57
C ALA A 127 -26.53 9.32 10.20
N THR A 128 -26.67 10.09 9.12
CA THR A 128 -27.93 10.60 8.61
C THR A 128 -28.52 9.54 7.69
N GLY A 129 -29.33 8.66 8.26
CA GLY A 129 -30.36 7.96 7.52
C GLY A 129 -31.17 8.98 6.72
N GLY A 130 -31.22 8.80 5.40
CA GLY A 130 -31.82 9.79 4.50
C GLY A 130 -32.12 9.20 3.14
N GLY A 131 -32.72 8.01 3.12
CA GLY A 131 -33.43 7.54 1.93
C GLY A 131 -34.69 8.38 1.73
N PHE A 132 -34.90 8.85 0.51
CA PHE A 132 -36.04 9.67 0.03
C PHE A 132 -37.45 9.06 0.21
N PHE A 133 -37.58 7.97 0.98
CA PHE A 133 -38.85 7.31 1.33
C PHE A 133 -38.82 6.86 2.79
N ARG A 134 -39.13 7.77 3.73
CA ARG A 134 -39.61 7.37 5.07
C ARG A 134 -40.69 8.34 5.55
N LEU A 135 -41.94 8.02 5.19
CA LEU A 135 -43.11 8.42 5.95
C LEU A 135 -43.20 7.47 7.17
N GLY A 136 -42.57 7.84 8.28
CA GLY A 136 -42.61 7.05 9.51
C GLY A 136 -42.24 7.89 10.73
N PRO A 137 -42.77 7.59 11.93
CA PRO A 137 -42.54 8.41 13.12
C PRO A 137 -41.05 8.50 13.47
N PRO A 138 -40.62 9.60 14.10
CA PRO A 138 -39.21 9.85 14.40
C PRO A 138 -38.64 8.71 15.27
N PRO A 139 -37.41 8.23 14.98
CA PRO A 139 -36.77 7.23 15.82
C PRO A 139 -36.56 7.80 17.22
N ALA A 140 -36.92 7.02 18.24
CA ALA A 140 -36.66 7.33 19.63
C ALA A 140 -35.16 7.58 19.86
N PRO A 141 -34.78 8.48 20.79
CA PRO A 141 -33.38 8.74 21.12
C PRO A 141 -32.69 7.43 21.51
N GLU A 142 -31.68 7.04 20.72
CA GLU A 142 -30.90 5.83 20.96
C GLU A 142 -30.19 5.95 22.32
N ALA A 143 -30.40 4.95 23.17
CA ALA A 143 -29.73 4.87 24.46
C ALA A 143 -28.19 4.84 24.28
N PRO A 144 -27.45 5.63 25.07
CA PRO A 144 -25.99 5.66 24.99
C PRO A 144 -25.44 4.33 25.52
N GLY A 145 -24.64 3.64 24.71
CA GLY A 145 -23.79 2.55 25.23
C GLY A 145 -23.87 1.18 24.56
N LYS A 146 -24.38 1.04 23.33
CA LYS A 146 -24.04 -0.17 22.55
C LYS A 146 -22.71 0.08 21.81
N PRO A 147 -21.60 -0.60 22.17
CA PRO A 147 -20.41 -0.58 21.34
C PRO A 147 -20.81 -1.10 19.96
N LYS A 148 -20.63 -0.28 18.93
CA LYS A 148 -20.76 -0.75 17.55
C LYS A 148 -19.84 -1.97 17.40
N PRO A 149 -20.32 -3.11 16.86
CA PRO A 149 -19.43 -4.21 16.54
C PRO A 149 -18.34 -3.64 15.63
N THR A 150 -17.11 -3.62 16.16
CA THR A 150 -15.94 -3.13 15.45
C THR A 150 -15.73 -4.04 14.25
N ASP A 151 -16.20 -3.57 13.10
CA ASP A 151 -15.82 -4.02 11.76
C ASP A 151 -14.34 -3.66 11.61
N GLN A 152 -13.48 -4.34 12.38
CA GLN A 152 -12.07 -4.02 12.56
C GLN A 152 -11.42 -4.31 11.21
N SER A 153 -11.20 -3.24 10.44
CA SER A 153 -10.62 -3.31 9.11
C SER A 153 -9.27 -4.00 9.21
N ASP A 154 -8.92 -4.87 8.25
CA ASP A 154 -7.58 -5.50 8.17
C ASP A 154 -6.44 -4.47 8.33
N ALA A 155 -6.70 -3.24 7.88
CA ALA A 155 -5.86 -2.06 8.07
C ALA A 155 -5.62 -1.68 9.55
N ASP A 156 -6.69 -1.63 10.36
CA ASP A 156 -6.62 -1.30 11.79
C ASP A 156 -5.94 -2.44 12.57
N PHE A 157 -6.16 -3.69 12.16
CA PHE A 157 -5.46 -4.84 12.72
C PHE A 157 -3.96 -4.81 12.43
N ALA A 158 -3.56 -4.49 11.19
CA ALA A 158 -2.15 -4.32 10.83
C ALA A 158 -1.50 -3.18 11.64
N ALA A 159 -2.18 -2.05 11.82
CA ALA A 159 -1.70 -0.94 12.65
C ALA A 159 -1.45 -1.37 14.10
N ALA A 160 -2.44 -2.06 14.70
CA ALA A 160 -2.34 -2.57 16.07
C ALA A 160 -1.18 -3.56 16.23
N GLN A 161 -0.94 -4.43 15.25
CA GLN A 161 0.18 -5.37 15.29
C GLN A 161 1.54 -4.68 15.15
N VAL A 162 1.67 -3.66 14.30
CA VAL A 162 2.90 -2.86 14.20
C VAL A 162 3.18 -2.15 15.52
N LEU A 163 2.16 -1.55 16.15
CA LEU A 163 2.30 -0.92 17.46
C LEU A 163 2.68 -1.92 18.56
N ALA A 164 2.07 -3.10 18.58
CA ALA A 164 2.41 -4.15 19.53
C ALA A 164 3.83 -4.69 19.33
N ALA A 165 4.35 -4.68 18.09
CA ALA A 165 5.73 -5.03 17.79
C ALA A 165 6.70 -3.91 18.20
N ALA A 166 6.32 -2.64 18.02
CA ALA A 166 7.08 -1.48 18.49
C ALA A 166 7.21 -1.46 20.02
N GLN A 167 6.12 -1.75 20.74
CA GLN A 167 6.14 -1.89 22.20
C GLN A 167 7.13 -2.97 22.64
N ARG A 168 7.04 -4.17 22.05
CA ARG A 168 7.97 -5.27 22.33
C ARG A 168 9.42 -4.92 22.03
N ALA A 169 9.68 -4.20 20.93
CA ALA A 169 11.02 -3.74 20.61
C ALA A 169 11.60 -2.81 21.69
N ARG A 170 10.77 -1.93 22.26
CA ARG A 170 11.16 -1.05 23.39
C ARG A 170 11.37 -1.84 24.68
N ASP A 171 10.49 -2.78 24.99
CA ASP A 171 10.61 -3.64 26.18
C ASP A 171 11.90 -4.48 26.14
N LEU A 172 12.35 -4.86 24.94
CA LEU A 172 13.61 -5.56 24.69
C LEU A 172 14.85 -4.64 24.67
N GLY A 173 14.67 -3.32 24.79
CA GLY A 173 15.77 -2.34 24.76
C GLY A 173 16.49 -2.26 23.41
N LEU A 174 15.78 -2.52 22.30
CA LEU A 174 16.36 -2.38 20.96
C LEU A 174 16.70 -0.92 20.66
N ALA A 175 17.72 -0.73 19.82
CA ALA A 175 18.21 0.61 19.48
C ALA A 175 17.12 1.45 18.78
N GLU A 176 16.93 2.66 19.29
CA GLU A 176 16.20 3.73 18.61
C GLU A 176 17.10 4.45 17.60
N GLY A 177 16.50 5.08 16.61
CA GLY A 177 17.25 5.90 15.66
C GLY A 177 16.42 6.36 14.45
N PRO A 178 17.02 7.21 13.61
CA PRO A 178 16.33 7.75 12.45
C PRO A 178 16.09 6.64 11.42
N GLY A 179 14.93 6.71 10.76
CA GLY A 179 14.65 5.86 9.61
C GLY A 179 15.52 6.27 8.42
N PHE A 180 16.01 5.29 7.67
CA PHE A 180 16.78 5.55 6.45
C PHE A 180 16.03 5.10 5.20
N ARG A 181 16.28 5.83 4.11
CA ARG A 181 15.64 5.65 2.82
C ARG A 181 16.56 4.88 1.88
N LEU A 182 16.07 3.79 1.32
CA LEU A 182 16.72 3.05 0.24
C LEU A 182 15.93 3.23 -1.05
N TYR A 183 16.62 3.57 -2.13
CA TYR A 183 16.01 3.67 -3.44
C TYR A 183 16.05 2.32 -4.16
N ALA A 184 14.94 2.00 -4.81
CA ALA A 184 14.80 0.84 -5.67
C ALA A 184 15.48 1.09 -7.03
N VAL A 185 16.81 1.26 -7.03
CA VAL A 185 17.56 1.76 -8.19
C VAL A 185 17.33 0.88 -9.42
N LEU A 186 17.34 -0.44 -9.25
CA LEU A 186 17.13 -1.39 -10.35
C LEU A 186 15.75 -1.19 -11.00
N GLU A 187 14.71 -1.06 -10.19
CA GLU A 187 13.34 -0.86 -10.64
C GLU A 187 13.15 0.51 -11.31
N ILE A 188 13.78 1.56 -10.76
CA ILE A 188 13.77 2.90 -11.34
C ILE A 188 14.46 2.88 -12.71
N VAL A 189 15.62 2.22 -12.83
CA VAL A 189 16.34 2.09 -14.09
C VAL A 189 15.54 1.29 -15.11
N ALA A 190 14.92 0.18 -14.71
CA ALA A 190 14.07 -0.62 -15.60
C ALA A 190 12.86 0.19 -16.11
N PHE A 191 12.20 0.93 -15.21
CA PHE A 191 11.09 1.82 -15.59
C PHE A 191 11.56 2.95 -16.52
N ALA A 192 12.65 3.64 -16.16
CA ALA A 192 13.21 4.73 -16.95
C ALA A 192 13.64 4.24 -18.34
N ALA A 193 14.27 3.07 -18.45
CA ALA A 193 14.64 2.47 -19.72
C ALA A 193 13.42 2.12 -20.58
N ALA A 194 12.36 1.55 -19.99
CA ALA A 194 11.12 1.25 -20.69
C ALA A 194 10.43 2.52 -21.23
N VAL A 195 10.36 3.57 -20.41
CA VAL A 195 9.80 4.87 -20.81
C VAL A 195 10.66 5.52 -21.89
N LEU A 196 11.98 5.53 -21.74
CA LEU A 196 12.89 6.12 -22.72
C LEU A 196 12.80 5.40 -24.06
N ALA A 197 12.75 4.06 -24.05
CA ALA A 197 12.54 3.26 -25.26
C ALA A 197 11.20 3.60 -25.92
N ALA A 198 10.12 3.74 -25.15
CA ALA A 198 8.83 4.17 -25.67
C ALA A 198 8.90 5.57 -26.31
N VAL A 199 9.51 6.55 -25.65
CA VAL A 199 9.65 7.91 -26.16
C VAL A 199 10.47 7.93 -27.46
N ILE A 200 11.62 7.26 -27.49
CA ILE A 200 12.47 7.16 -28.68
C ILE A 200 11.68 6.54 -29.84
N ALA A 201 10.96 5.46 -29.57
CA ALA A 201 10.15 4.79 -30.59
C ALA A 201 9.06 5.70 -31.17
N PHE A 202 8.52 6.66 -30.42
CA PHE A 202 7.52 7.61 -30.91
C PHE A 202 8.11 8.79 -31.68
N VAL A 203 9.35 9.19 -31.38
CA VAL A 203 10.02 10.34 -31.99
C VAL A 203 10.72 9.98 -33.31
N VAL A 204 11.24 8.75 -33.42
CA VAL A 204 11.91 8.20 -34.61
C VAL A 204 10.90 7.46 -35.48
#